data_AF-Q53WG1-F1
#
_entry.id   AF-Q53WG1-F1
#
_cell.length_a   1.000
_cell.length_b   1.000
_cell.length_c   1.000
_cell.angle_alpha   90.00
_cell.angle_beta   90.00
_cell.angle_gamma   90.00
#
_symmetry.space_group_name_H-M   'P 1'
#
loop_
_entity.id
_entity.type
_entity.pdbx_description
1 polymer ?
#
loop_
_entity_poly.entity_id
_entity_poly.type
_entity_poly.pdbx_seq_one_letter_code
_entity_poly.pdbx_strand_id
1 'polypeptide(L)'
;MYVALGIAPNGERRVLGFWLLPTESALGWEGVLGELWQRGLRRVLLFVTDGLPGLPEAIRRVYPQAEWQRCVVHGVRWSLSQVRSRDRALLAEDLRRVYGAESREEALGALEEVKAAWGSRYPGVVGLWVQDSGAFLRFYGYPKVLWPYLRSTNLMERFIRELRRGTKVRDHKFPKEEAVYKLLYLESERQEGRWAERKLKGFSEVKEVLEKMLQERYAPRTQTLTHNS
;
A
#
# COMPACT_ATOMS: atom_id res chain seq x y z
N MET A 1 16.69 0.73 0.32
CA MET A 1 16.13 -0.30 -0.57
C MET A 1 14.62 -0.23 -0.50
N TYR A 2 13.98 -0.01 -1.63
CA TYR A 2 12.53 -0.01 -1.80
C TYR A 2 12.12 -1.17 -2.69
N VAL A 3 10.91 -1.65 -2.46
CA VAL A 3 10.35 -2.83 -3.12
C VAL A 3 8.94 -2.49 -3.56
N ALA A 4 8.60 -2.84 -4.80
CA ALA A 4 7.22 -2.87 -5.26
C ALA A 4 6.77 -4.32 -5.45
N LEU A 5 5.65 -4.67 -4.81
CA LEU A 5 4.98 -5.96 -4.98
C LEU A 5 3.60 -5.71 -5.57
N GLY A 6 3.30 -6.38 -6.68
CA GLY A 6 2.03 -6.35 -7.38
C GLY A 6 1.20 -7.59 -7.08
N ILE A 7 -0.12 -7.40 -7.13
CA ILE A 7 -1.09 -8.50 -7.10
C ILE A 7 -1.98 -8.37 -8.34
N ALA A 8 -1.99 -9.40 -9.17
CA ALA A 8 -2.85 -9.44 -10.35
C ALA A 8 -4.31 -9.77 -9.96
N PRO A 9 -5.31 -9.46 -10.82
CA PRO A 9 -6.72 -9.77 -10.54
C PRO A 9 -6.99 -11.26 -10.24
N ASN A 10 -6.16 -12.16 -10.76
CA ASN A 10 -6.24 -13.59 -10.51
C ASN A 10 -5.59 -14.03 -9.18
N GLY A 11 -5.11 -13.10 -8.35
CA GLY A 11 -4.48 -13.37 -7.05
C GLY A 11 -3.01 -13.76 -7.10
N GLU A 12 -2.37 -13.72 -8.28
CA GLU A 12 -0.93 -13.94 -8.42
C GLU A 12 -0.14 -12.76 -7.87
N ARG A 13 0.94 -13.07 -7.17
CA ARG A 13 1.85 -12.10 -6.57
C ARG A 13 3.08 -12.00 -7.45
N ARG A 14 3.49 -10.78 -7.77
CA ARG A 14 4.66 -10.48 -8.60
C ARG A 14 5.50 -9.40 -7.95
N VAL A 15 6.79 -9.62 -7.89
CA VAL A 15 7.76 -8.58 -7.58
C VAL A 15 7.88 -7.68 -8.80
N LEU A 16 7.53 -6.40 -8.65
CA LEU A 16 7.56 -5.45 -9.74
C LEU A 16 8.95 -4.78 -9.87
N GLY A 17 9.68 -4.64 -8.77
CA GLY A 17 11.04 -4.12 -8.82
C GLY A 17 11.65 -3.82 -7.45
N PHE A 18 12.94 -3.48 -7.51
CA PHE A 18 13.78 -3.07 -6.39
C PHE A 18 14.52 -1.80 -6.75
N TRP A 19 14.63 -0.88 -5.81
CA TRP A 19 15.39 0.35 -6.01
C TRP A 19 16.26 0.67 -4.79
N LEU A 20 17.52 0.95 -5.03
CA LEU A 20 18.45 1.44 -4.02
C LEU A 20 18.55 2.96 -4.14
N LEU A 21 17.49 3.65 -3.69
CA LEU A 21 17.50 5.12 -3.71
C LEU A 21 18.35 5.64 -2.54
N PRO A 22 19.30 6.58 -2.79
CA PRO A 22 20.14 7.16 -1.76
C PRO A 22 19.37 8.13 -0.85
N THR A 23 18.32 8.76 -1.38
CA THR A 23 17.47 9.73 -0.67
C THR A 23 16.01 9.56 -1.06
N GLU A 24 15.12 9.69 -0.07
CA GLU A 24 13.67 9.77 -0.28
C GLU A 24 13.31 11.15 -0.83
N SER A 25 12.96 11.23 -2.11
CA SER A 25 12.55 12.48 -2.76
C SER A 25 11.41 12.25 -3.73
N ALA A 26 10.58 13.28 -3.94
CA ALA A 26 9.48 13.22 -4.91
C ALA A 26 9.97 12.85 -6.32
N LEU A 27 11.11 13.39 -6.75
CA LEU A 27 11.75 13.05 -8.03
C LEU A 27 12.17 11.58 -8.09
N GLY A 28 12.69 11.03 -6.99
CA GLY A 28 13.01 9.60 -6.90
C GLY A 28 11.78 8.72 -7.08
N TRP A 29 10.65 9.09 -6.46
CA TRP A 29 9.39 8.36 -6.59
C TRP A 29 8.79 8.44 -8.00
N GLU A 30 8.82 9.63 -8.62
CA GLU A 30 8.40 9.79 -10.01
C GLU A 30 9.25 8.93 -10.96
N GLY A 31 10.56 8.83 -10.74
CA GLY A 31 11.44 7.94 -11.49
C GLY A 31 11.07 6.46 -11.35
N VAL A 32 10.85 5.98 -10.12
CA VAL A 32 10.42 4.59 -9.84
C VAL A 32 9.09 4.27 -10.52
N LEU A 33 8.09 5.14 -10.36
CA LEU A 33 6.77 4.95 -10.97
C LEU A 33 6.81 5.05 -12.49
N GLY A 34 7.64 5.96 -13.03
CA GLY A 34 7.87 6.12 -14.46
C GLY A 34 8.50 4.89 -15.09
N GLU A 35 9.45 4.24 -14.41
CA GLU A 35 10.04 2.97 -14.86
C GLU A 35 8.97 1.87 -14.94
N LEU A 36 8.13 1.72 -13.90
CA LEU A 36 7.02 0.75 -13.90
C LEU A 36 6.06 1.00 -15.07
N TRP A 37 5.75 2.26 -15.33
CA TRP A 37 4.91 2.69 -16.45
C TRP A 37 5.55 2.31 -17.80
N GLN A 38 6.83 2.63 -18.00
CA GLN A 38 7.57 2.29 -19.22
C GLN A 38 7.62 0.78 -19.46
N ARG A 39 7.76 -0.02 -18.39
CA ARG A 39 7.75 -1.49 -18.41
C ARG A 39 6.36 -2.11 -18.68
N GLY A 40 5.32 -1.30 -18.80
CA GLY A 40 3.98 -1.75 -19.23
C GLY A 40 2.94 -1.84 -18.12
N LEU A 41 3.27 -1.49 -16.86
CA LEU A 41 2.25 -1.36 -15.82
C LEU A 41 1.44 -0.08 -16.07
N ARG A 42 0.38 -0.17 -16.87
CA ARG A 42 -0.44 0.99 -17.30
C ARG A 42 -1.73 1.17 -16.52
N ARG A 43 -2.29 0.07 -16.02
CA ARG A 43 -3.58 0.06 -15.33
C ARG A 43 -3.42 -0.51 -13.94
N VAL A 44 -3.55 0.35 -12.94
CA VAL A 44 -3.48 0.01 -11.52
C VAL A 44 -4.77 0.46 -10.85
N LEU A 45 -5.38 -0.43 -10.06
CA LEU A 45 -6.51 -0.05 -9.24
C LEU A 45 -6.04 0.77 -8.04
N LEU A 46 -5.17 0.17 -7.21
CA LEU A 46 -4.79 0.73 -5.92
C LEU A 46 -3.28 0.64 -5.71
N PHE A 47 -2.68 1.76 -5.33
CA PHE A 47 -1.37 1.78 -4.68
C PHE A 47 -1.56 1.84 -3.17
N VAL A 48 -0.90 0.94 -2.44
CA VAL A 48 -0.81 0.98 -0.97
C VAL A 48 0.64 1.27 -0.61
N THR A 49 0.88 2.43 -0.01
CA THR A 49 2.25 2.85 0.39
C THR A 49 2.27 3.23 1.85
N ASP A 50 3.44 3.19 2.46
CA ASP A 50 3.69 3.97 3.67
C ASP A 50 3.52 5.47 3.39
N GLY A 51 3.39 6.27 4.45
CA GLY A 51 3.13 7.71 4.36
C GLY A 51 4.36 8.53 3.95
N LEU A 52 5.16 8.03 3.00
CA LEU A 52 6.40 8.68 2.56
C LEU A 52 6.09 10.02 1.88
N PRO A 53 6.81 11.09 2.23
CA PRO A 53 6.61 12.40 1.61
C PRO A 53 6.78 12.36 0.09
N GLY A 54 5.88 13.01 -0.64
CA GLY A 54 5.96 13.18 -2.09
C GLY A 54 5.52 11.96 -2.93
N LEU A 55 5.43 10.76 -2.33
CA LEU A 55 4.99 9.55 -3.04
C LEU A 55 3.51 9.61 -3.47
N PRO A 56 2.56 10.11 -2.65
CA PRO A 56 1.17 10.26 -3.08
C PRO A 56 1.03 11.23 -4.26
N GLU A 57 1.81 12.31 -4.28
CA GLU A 57 1.83 13.30 -5.35
C GLU A 57 2.42 12.69 -6.63
N ALA A 58 3.51 11.93 -6.51
CA ALA A 58 4.12 11.20 -7.63
C ALA A 58 3.16 10.17 -8.23
N ILE A 59 2.42 9.42 -7.39
CA ILE A 59 1.38 8.48 -7.86
C ILE A 59 0.31 9.21 -8.66
N ARG A 60 -0.21 10.34 -8.15
CA ARG A 60 -1.24 11.11 -8.86
C ARG A 60 -0.76 11.67 -10.19
N ARG A 61 0.55 11.97 -10.33
CA ARG A 61 1.14 12.45 -11.59
C ARG A 61 1.32 11.33 -12.61
N VAL A 62 1.90 10.21 -12.20
CA VAL A 62 2.26 9.12 -13.13
C VAL A 62 1.06 8.20 -13.42
N TYR A 63 0.20 7.97 -12.42
CA TYR A 63 -0.97 7.10 -12.47
C TYR A 63 -2.25 7.85 -12.05
N PRO A 64 -2.71 8.86 -12.82
CA PRO A 64 -3.78 9.75 -12.38
C PRO A 64 -5.13 9.05 -12.17
N GLN A 65 -5.37 7.92 -12.81
CA GLN A 65 -6.59 7.13 -12.63
C GLN A 65 -6.48 6.16 -11.45
N ALA A 66 -5.29 5.82 -10.98
CA ALA A 66 -5.12 4.89 -9.88
C ALA A 66 -5.50 5.55 -8.55
N GLU A 67 -6.05 4.74 -7.65
CA GLU A 67 -6.31 5.18 -6.30
C GLU A 67 -5.08 4.99 -5.43
N TRP A 68 -4.99 5.79 -4.38
CA TRP A 68 -3.94 5.68 -3.37
C TRP A 68 -4.55 5.44 -2.00
N GLN A 69 -3.94 4.51 -1.27
CA GLN A 69 -4.23 4.19 0.11
C GLN A 69 -2.97 4.36 0.95
N ARG A 70 -3.12 5.04 2.09
CA ARG A 70 -2.09 5.05 3.12
C ARG A 70 -2.14 3.73 3.87
N CYS A 71 -0.98 3.12 4.08
CA CYS A 71 -0.86 1.85 4.77
C CYS A 71 -1.31 1.96 6.24
N VAL A 72 -2.36 1.23 6.59
CA VAL A 72 -2.97 1.19 7.93
C VAL A 72 -1.95 0.77 8.99
N VAL A 73 -1.20 -0.32 8.76
CA VAL A 73 -0.25 -0.85 9.75
C VAL A 73 0.87 0.16 10.06
N HIS A 74 1.40 0.84 9.04
CA HIS A 74 2.42 1.88 9.25
C HIS A 74 1.82 3.09 9.96
N GLY A 75 0.59 3.49 9.63
CA GLY A 75 -0.16 4.52 10.36
C GLY A 75 -0.29 4.19 11.85
N VAL A 76 -0.77 2.99 12.18
CA VAL A 76 -0.89 2.51 13.57
C VAL A 76 0.46 2.50 14.27
N ARG A 77 1.50 1.92 13.67
CA ARG A 77 2.84 1.88 14.29
C ARG A 77 3.39 3.27 14.56
N TRP A 78 3.24 4.20 13.60
CA TRP A 78 3.61 5.59 13.81
C TRP A 78 2.81 6.18 14.97
N SER A 79 1.50 6.06 14.98
CA SER A 79 0.65 6.57 16.07
C SER A 79 1.08 6.05 17.45
N LEU A 80 1.36 4.74 17.58
CA LEU A 80 1.80 4.15 18.84
C LEU A 80 3.20 4.61 19.28
N SER A 81 4.05 4.99 18.34
CA SER A 81 5.37 5.56 18.63
C SER A 81 5.29 7.00 19.18
N GLN A 82 4.21 7.73 18.84
CA GLN A 82 4.00 9.12 19.26
C GLN A 82 3.33 9.26 20.64
N VAL A 83 2.89 8.16 21.26
CA VAL A 83 2.17 8.20 22.53
C VAL A 83 2.95 7.55 23.68
N ARG A 84 2.57 7.90 24.92
CA ARG A 84 3.15 7.32 26.14
C ARG A 84 2.87 5.83 26.21
N SER A 85 3.81 5.06 26.75
CA SER A 85 3.72 3.60 26.82
C SER A 85 2.42 3.08 27.45
N ARG A 86 1.93 3.76 28.50
CA ARG A 86 0.68 3.40 29.21
C ARG A 86 -0.58 3.51 28.34
N ASP A 87 -0.56 4.37 27.32
CA ASP A 87 -1.72 4.64 26.46
C ASP A 87 -1.71 3.78 25.18
N ARG A 88 -0.58 3.13 24.85
CA ARG A 88 -0.40 2.40 23.59
C ARG A 88 -1.43 1.30 23.39
N ALA A 89 -1.72 0.51 24.43
CA ALA A 89 -2.65 -0.61 24.31
C ALA A 89 -4.08 -0.12 24.02
N LEU A 90 -4.55 0.88 24.75
CA LEU A 90 -5.88 1.47 24.57
C LEU A 90 -6.01 2.14 23.19
N LEU A 91 -5.03 2.97 22.81
CA LEU A 91 -5.05 3.60 21.49
C LEU A 91 -5.01 2.56 20.35
N ALA A 92 -4.23 1.48 20.50
CA ALA A 92 -4.18 0.42 19.50
C ALA A 92 -5.55 -0.25 19.32
N GLU A 93 -6.28 -0.47 20.42
CA GLU A 93 -7.62 -1.04 20.38
C GLU A 93 -8.62 -0.08 19.71
N ASP A 94 -8.59 1.20 20.08
CA ASP A 94 -9.47 2.21 19.52
C ASP A 94 -9.22 2.39 18.00
N LEU A 95 -7.96 2.48 17.58
CA LEU A 95 -7.61 2.51 16.16
C LEU A 95 -8.02 1.22 15.44
N ARG A 96 -7.94 0.05 16.11
CA ARG A 96 -8.43 -1.21 15.55
C ARG A 96 -9.93 -1.19 15.31
N ARG A 97 -10.73 -0.48 16.11
CA ARG A 97 -12.16 -0.32 15.83
C ARG A 97 -12.41 0.49 14.57
N VAL A 98 -11.57 1.50 14.28
CA VAL A 98 -11.65 2.31 13.05
C VAL A 98 -11.44 1.46 11.79
N TYR A 99 -10.25 0.87 11.60
CA TYR A 99 -9.97 0.07 10.39
C TYR A 99 -10.56 -1.36 10.45
N GLY A 100 -11.13 -1.71 11.59
CA GLY A 100 -11.75 -2.99 11.89
C GLY A 100 -13.24 -3.05 11.59
N ALA A 101 -13.90 -1.91 11.40
CA ALA A 101 -15.34 -1.79 11.25
C ALA A 101 -15.89 -2.54 10.02
N GLU A 102 -17.19 -2.84 10.05
CA GLU A 102 -17.83 -3.63 8.99
C GLU A 102 -18.31 -2.79 7.80
N SER A 103 -18.27 -1.46 7.94
CA SER A 103 -18.57 -0.47 6.91
C SER A 103 -17.71 0.79 7.03
N ARG A 104 -17.67 1.61 5.98
CA ARG A 104 -16.92 2.88 6.00
C ARG A 104 -17.58 3.87 6.96
N GLU A 105 -18.89 3.83 7.04
CA GLU A 105 -19.72 4.67 7.90
C GLU A 105 -19.43 4.39 9.37
N GLU A 106 -19.41 3.11 9.76
CA GLU A 106 -19.00 2.70 11.11
C GLU A 106 -17.54 3.09 11.42
N ALA A 107 -16.63 2.94 10.46
CA ALA A 107 -15.24 3.33 10.63
C ALA A 107 -15.10 4.84 10.93
N LEU A 108 -15.88 5.68 10.24
CA LEU A 108 -15.90 7.12 10.48
C LEU A 108 -16.53 7.46 11.84
N GLY A 109 -17.57 6.74 12.26
CA GLY A 109 -18.13 6.87 13.61
C GLY A 109 -17.09 6.56 14.70
N ALA A 110 -16.40 5.42 14.57
CA ALA A 110 -15.32 5.05 15.48
C ALA A 110 -14.17 6.08 15.48
N LEU A 111 -13.89 6.72 14.34
CA LEU A 111 -12.86 7.77 14.25
C LEU A 111 -13.26 9.03 15.04
N GLU A 112 -14.53 9.41 15.06
CA GLU A 112 -15.00 10.51 15.91
C GLU A 112 -14.87 10.16 17.40
N GLU A 113 -15.08 8.90 17.80
CA GLU A 113 -14.80 8.44 19.17
C GLU A 113 -13.30 8.55 19.51
N VAL A 114 -12.41 8.13 18.60
CA VAL A 114 -10.95 8.29 18.77
C VAL A 114 -10.58 9.76 18.93
N LYS A 115 -11.19 10.63 18.13
CA LYS A 115 -10.96 12.08 18.20
C LYS A 115 -11.43 12.67 19.52
N ALA A 116 -12.58 12.26 20.04
CA ALA A 116 -13.07 12.68 21.35
C ALA A 116 -12.16 12.19 22.48
N ALA A 117 -11.74 10.93 22.45
CA ALA A 117 -10.94 10.31 23.51
C ALA A 117 -9.48 10.81 23.55
N TRP A 118 -8.88 11.03 22.38
CA TRP A 118 -7.44 11.28 22.26
C TRP A 118 -7.06 12.65 21.70
N GLY A 119 -8.01 13.42 21.16
CA GLY A 119 -7.73 14.66 20.43
C GLY A 119 -7.04 15.74 21.27
N SER A 120 -7.36 15.84 22.56
CA SER A 120 -6.71 16.78 23.48
C SER A 120 -5.30 16.36 23.88
N ARG A 121 -5.07 15.05 24.06
CA ARG A 121 -3.79 14.51 24.55
C ARG A 121 -2.78 14.29 23.42
N TYR A 122 -3.25 13.87 22.26
CA TYR A 122 -2.43 13.48 21.11
C TYR A 122 -2.96 14.09 19.80
N PRO A 123 -3.01 15.43 19.70
CA PRO A 123 -3.60 16.12 18.55
C PRO A 123 -2.91 15.77 17.22
N GLY A 124 -1.59 15.51 17.21
CA GLY A 124 -0.88 15.10 16.00
C GLY A 124 -1.27 13.70 15.50
N VAL A 125 -1.54 12.77 16.43
CA VAL A 125 -2.00 11.42 16.07
C VAL A 125 -3.41 11.49 15.50
N VAL A 126 -4.34 12.12 16.22
CA VAL A 126 -5.72 12.27 15.77
C VAL A 126 -5.79 13.07 14.46
N GLY A 127 -4.99 14.14 14.35
CA GLY A 127 -4.90 14.96 13.14
C GLY A 127 -4.54 14.14 11.91
N LEU A 128 -3.54 13.25 12.01
CA LEU A 128 -3.20 12.33 10.92
C LEU A 128 -4.40 11.47 10.51
N TRP A 129 -5.07 10.81 11.47
CA TRP A 129 -6.17 9.89 11.15
C TRP A 129 -7.41 10.60 10.61
N VAL A 130 -7.69 11.82 11.06
CA VAL A 130 -8.80 12.64 10.56
C VAL A 130 -8.50 13.12 9.14
N GLN A 131 -7.33 13.72 8.91
CA GLN A 131 -6.94 14.28 7.61
C GLN A 131 -6.82 13.18 6.55
N ASP A 132 -6.22 12.04 6.91
CA ASP A 132 -5.98 10.93 6.00
C ASP A 132 -7.03 9.80 6.11
N SER A 133 -8.16 10.05 6.76
CA SER A 133 -9.26 9.07 6.93
C SER A 133 -9.67 8.44 5.60
N GLY A 134 -9.88 9.25 4.56
CA GLY A 134 -10.20 8.77 3.21
C GLY A 134 -9.08 7.93 2.57
N ALA A 135 -7.82 8.19 2.91
CA ALA A 135 -6.69 7.41 2.43
C ALA A 135 -6.51 6.10 3.20
N PHE A 136 -6.70 6.09 4.53
CA PHE A 136 -6.64 4.87 5.35
C PHE A 136 -7.79 3.90 5.06
N LEU A 137 -8.98 4.44 4.81
CA LEU A 137 -10.22 3.67 4.63
C LEU A 137 -10.54 3.39 3.16
N ARG A 138 -9.59 3.62 2.24
CA ARG A 138 -9.81 3.44 0.79
C ARG A 138 -10.19 2.00 0.44
N PHE A 139 -9.70 1.02 1.20
CA PHE A 139 -10.00 -0.40 1.00
C PHE A 139 -11.49 -0.75 1.09
N TYR A 140 -12.34 0.05 1.75
CA TYR A 140 -13.79 -0.20 1.78
C TYR A 140 -14.44 -0.10 0.39
N GLY A 141 -13.80 0.58 -0.57
CA GLY A 141 -14.23 0.60 -1.98
C GLY A 141 -13.91 -0.68 -2.76
N TYR A 142 -13.27 -1.67 -2.11
CA TYR A 142 -12.88 -2.94 -2.71
C TYR A 142 -13.67 -4.10 -2.09
N PRO A 143 -13.77 -5.25 -2.78
CA PRO A 143 -14.47 -6.42 -2.26
C PRO A 143 -14.01 -6.82 -0.86
N LYS A 144 -14.98 -7.08 0.04
CA LYS A 144 -14.75 -7.36 1.46
C LYS A 144 -13.76 -8.49 1.73
N VAL A 145 -13.78 -9.52 0.88
CA VAL A 145 -12.84 -10.65 0.95
C VAL A 145 -11.36 -10.22 0.85
N LEU A 146 -11.08 -9.06 0.26
CA LEU A 146 -9.74 -8.51 0.09
C LEU A 146 -9.27 -7.63 1.25
N TRP A 147 -10.17 -7.13 2.10
CA TRP A 147 -9.84 -6.21 3.19
C TRP A 147 -8.73 -6.73 4.11
N PRO A 148 -8.67 -8.03 4.49
CA PRO A 148 -7.58 -8.55 5.30
C PRO A 148 -6.19 -8.35 4.69
N TYR A 149 -6.08 -8.36 3.35
CA TYR A 149 -4.84 -8.11 2.63
C TYR A 149 -4.55 -6.61 2.52
N LEU A 150 -5.57 -5.80 2.21
CA LEU A 150 -5.40 -4.36 1.99
C LEU A 150 -5.07 -3.58 3.26
N ARG A 151 -5.55 -4.02 4.43
CA ARG A 151 -5.25 -3.39 5.72
C ARG A 151 -4.04 -3.98 6.45
N SER A 152 -3.33 -4.93 5.83
CA SER A 152 -2.18 -5.62 6.42
C SER A 152 -0.90 -5.39 5.61
N THR A 153 0.24 -5.46 6.27
CA THR A 153 1.57 -5.47 5.64
C THR A 153 2.23 -6.84 5.69
N ASN A 154 1.53 -7.88 6.18
CA ASN A 154 2.12 -9.20 6.42
C ASN A 154 2.80 -9.79 5.17
N LEU A 155 2.21 -9.60 3.99
CA LEU A 155 2.78 -10.08 2.74
C LEU A 155 4.12 -9.40 2.44
N MET A 156 4.15 -8.06 2.49
CA MET A 156 5.35 -7.26 2.25
C MET A 156 6.42 -7.50 3.33
N GLU A 157 6.04 -7.54 4.60
CA GLU A 157 6.97 -7.77 5.70
C GLU A 157 7.59 -9.16 5.68
N ARG A 158 6.79 -10.18 5.36
CA ARG A 158 7.31 -11.54 5.15
C ARG A 158 8.30 -11.54 4.00
N PHE A 159 7.97 -10.91 2.88
CA PHE A 159 8.85 -10.82 1.73
C PHE A 159 10.17 -10.11 2.07
N ILE A 160 10.12 -8.92 2.67
CA ILE A 160 11.30 -8.17 3.11
C ILE A 160 12.14 -8.99 4.11
N ARG A 161 11.50 -9.76 5.00
CA ARG A 161 12.21 -10.64 5.94
C ARG A 161 12.99 -11.75 5.22
N GLU A 162 12.39 -12.38 4.21
CA GLU A 162 13.08 -13.40 3.40
C GLU A 162 14.25 -12.79 2.62
N LEU A 163 14.07 -11.61 2.00
CA LEU A 163 15.15 -10.86 1.35
C LEU A 163 16.30 -10.55 2.32
N ARG A 164 15.97 -10.09 3.53
CA ARG A 164 16.97 -9.82 4.59
C ARG A 164 17.68 -11.10 5.04
N ARG A 165 16.97 -12.24 5.12
CA ARG A 165 17.58 -13.52 5.47
C ARG A 165 18.57 -13.99 4.41
N GLY A 166 18.23 -13.86 3.13
CA GLY A 166 19.13 -14.21 2.01
C GLY A 166 20.37 -13.31 1.93
N THR A 167 20.24 -12.03 2.27
CA THR A 167 21.35 -11.04 2.27
C THR A 167 22.25 -11.13 3.51
N LYS A 168 21.74 -11.56 4.68
CA LYS A 168 22.49 -11.61 5.95
C LYS A 168 23.64 -12.63 5.97
N VAL A 169 23.59 -13.65 5.10
CA VAL A 169 24.62 -14.72 5.04
C VAL A 169 26.00 -14.20 4.57
N ARG A 170 26.11 -12.96 4.08
CA ARG A 170 27.32 -12.42 3.45
C ARG A 170 27.99 -11.24 4.20
N ASP A 171 27.81 -11.14 5.53
CA ASP A 171 28.44 -10.12 6.39
C ASP A 171 28.30 -8.66 5.90
N HIS A 172 27.23 -8.37 5.15
CA HIS A 172 26.87 -7.03 4.65
C HIS A 172 27.93 -6.29 3.81
N LYS A 173 29.00 -6.96 3.39
CA LYS A 173 30.05 -6.39 2.52
C LYS A 173 29.78 -6.78 1.08
N PHE A 174 28.91 -6.03 0.41
CA PHE A 174 28.75 -6.16 -1.04
C PHE A 174 29.84 -5.34 -1.73
N PRO A 175 30.58 -5.93 -2.69
CA PRO A 175 31.67 -5.23 -3.37
C PRO A 175 31.17 -4.12 -4.29
N LYS A 176 29.95 -4.26 -4.84
CA LYS A 176 29.29 -3.28 -5.71
C LYS A 176 27.77 -3.38 -5.59
N GLU A 177 27.07 -2.33 -6.01
CA GLU A 177 25.61 -2.24 -6.00
C GLU A 177 24.96 -3.36 -6.84
N GLU A 178 25.54 -3.73 -7.97
CA GLU A 178 25.01 -4.79 -8.85
C GLU A 178 24.98 -6.15 -8.16
N ALA A 179 25.89 -6.40 -7.21
CA ALA A 179 25.89 -7.64 -6.43
C ALA A 179 24.66 -7.72 -5.50
N VAL A 180 24.18 -6.58 -5.02
CA VAL A 180 22.95 -6.48 -4.23
C VAL A 180 21.75 -6.80 -5.11
N TYR A 181 21.63 -6.16 -6.29
CA TYR A 181 20.52 -6.42 -7.21
C TYR A 181 20.45 -7.87 -7.66
N LYS A 182 21.59 -8.51 -7.98
CA LYS A 182 21.62 -9.94 -8.33
C LYS A 182 21.08 -10.83 -7.21
N LEU A 183 21.42 -10.54 -5.96
CA LEU A 183 20.94 -11.32 -4.83
C LEU A 183 19.44 -11.09 -4.57
N LEU A 184 19.00 -9.84 -4.67
CA LEU A 184 17.58 -9.50 -4.57
C LEU A 184 16.77 -10.19 -5.67
N TYR A 185 17.27 -10.19 -6.91
CA TYR A 185 16.64 -10.89 -8.03
C TYR A 185 16.51 -12.40 -7.76
N LEU A 186 17.60 -13.07 -7.37
CA LEU A 186 17.58 -14.52 -7.10
C LEU A 186 16.62 -14.90 -5.97
N GLU A 187 16.58 -14.10 -4.89
CA GLU A 187 15.63 -14.36 -3.80
C GLU A 187 14.19 -14.07 -4.24
N SER A 188 13.98 -13.08 -5.12
CA SER A 188 12.66 -12.77 -5.67
C SER A 188 12.12 -13.89 -6.54
N GLU A 189 12.92 -14.39 -7.48
CA GLU A 189 12.58 -15.54 -8.33
C GLU A 189 12.20 -16.76 -7.47
N ARG A 190 12.96 -17.01 -6.40
CA ARG A 190 12.67 -18.08 -5.44
C ARG A 190 11.32 -17.88 -4.74
N GLN A 191 11.01 -16.66 -4.31
CA GLN A 191 9.75 -16.35 -3.65
C GLN A 191 8.57 -16.41 -4.63
N GLU A 192 8.73 -15.92 -5.86
CA GLU A 192 7.72 -16.02 -6.90
C GLU A 192 7.41 -17.48 -7.26
N GLY A 193 8.43 -18.34 -7.37
CA GLY A 193 8.23 -19.78 -7.57
C GLY A 193 7.35 -20.41 -6.48
N ARG A 194 7.61 -20.07 -5.21
CA ARG A 194 6.76 -20.52 -4.07
C ARG A 194 5.35 -19.92 -4.10
N TRP A 195 5.19 -18.71 -4.64
CA TRP A 195 3.89 -18.05 -4.74
C TRP A 195 3.06 -18.57 -5.90
N ALA A 196 3.69 -19.02 -6.98
CA ALA A 196 3.01 -19.62 -8.13
C ALA A 196 2.15 -20.84 -7.72
N GLU A 197 2.61 -21.59 -6.72
CA GLU A 197 1.88 -22.74 -6.16
C GLU A 197 0.68 -22.34 -5.29
N ARG A 198 0.56 -21.07 -4.85
CA ARG A 198 -0.43 -20.64 -3.86
C ARG A 198 -0.98 -19.26 -4.19
N LYS A 199 -2.18 -19.19 -4.76
CA LYS A 199 -2.90 -17.92 -4.94
C LYS A 199 -3.43 -17.40 -3.61
N LEU A 200 -3.62 -16.08 -3.51
CA LEU A 200 -4.25 -15.47 -2.35
C LEU A 200 -5.72 -15.92 -2.28
N LYS A 201 -6.18 -16.32 -1.08
CA LYS A 201 -7.55 -16.80 -0.87
C LYS A 201 -8.54 -15.67 -1.18
N GLY A 202 -9.70 -16.04 -1.73
CA GLY A 202 -10.77 -15.10 -2.08
C GLY A 202 -10.57 -14.31 -3.38
N PHE A 203 -9.36 -14.25 -3.95
CA PHE A 203 -9.13 -13.55 -5.23
C PHE A 203 -9.84 -14.22 -6.41
N SER A 204 -9.98 -15.55 -6.39
CA SER A 204 -10.73 -16.28 -7.42
C SER A 204 -12.20 -15.85 -7.48
N GLU A 205 -12.79 -15.51 -6.34
CA GLU A 205 -14.21 -15.13 -6.21
C GLU A 205 -14.49 -13.71 -6.72
N VAL A 206 -13.46 -12.85 -6.74
CA VAL A 206 -13.61 -11.43 -7.07
C VAL A 206 -12.85 -11.01 -8.32
N LYS A 207 -12.27 -11.96 -9.05
CA LYS A 207 -11.48 -11.69 -10.26
C LYS A 207 -12.28 -10.84 -11.27
N GLU A 208 -13.49 -11.26 -11.61
CA GLU A 208 -14.35 -10.56 -12.57
C GLU A 208 -14.73 -9.16 -12.06
N VAL A 209 -15.00 -9.02 -10.77
CA VAL A 209 -15.29 -7.72 -10.13
C VAL A 209 -14.08 -6.79 -10.27
N LEU A 210 -12.86 -7.27 -9.97
CA LEU A 210 -11.64 -6.47 -10.12
C LEU A 210 -11.34 -6.11 -11.58
N GLU A 211 -11.57 -7.03 -12.51
CA GLU A 211 -11.42 -6.77 -13.95
C GLU A 211 -12.43 -5.71 -14.43
N LYS A 212 -13.69 -5.81 -14.00
CA LYS A 212 -14.72 -4.80 -14.28
C LYS A 212 -14.36 -3.43 -13.69
N MET A 213 -13.93 -3.38 -12.42
CA MET A 213 -13.45 -2.14 -11.80
C MET A 213 -12.30 -1.51 -12.59
N LEU A 214 -11.38 -2.33 -13.12
CA LEU A 214 -10.27 -1.86 -13.94
C LEU A 214 -10.76 -1.33 -15.29
N GLN A 215 -11.71 -2.02 -15.93
CA GLN A 215 -12.31 -1.56 -17.19
C GLN A 215 -13.04 -0.23 -17.01
N GLU A 216 -13.88 -0.10 -15.98
CA GLU A 216 -14.63 1.12 -15.68
C GLU A 216 -13.70 2.30 -15.37
N ARG A 217 -12.66 2.08 -14.56
CA ARG A 217 -11.71 3.12 -14.17
C ARG A 217 -10.89 3.68 -15.34
N TYR A 218 -10.59 2.83 -16.32
CA TYR A 218 -9.78 3.16 -17.48
C TYR A 218 -10.60 3.25 -18.77
N ALA A 219 -11.93 3.27 -18.68
CA ALA A 219 -12.80 3.46 -19.83
C ALA A 219 -12.53 4.85 -20.45
N PRO A 220 -12.55 4.98 -21.79
CA PRO A 220 -12.46 6.28 -22.44
C PRO A 220 -13.60 7.17 -21.92
N ARG A 221 -13.26 8.34 -21.36
CA ARG A 221 -14.29 9.33 -21.01
C ARG A 221 -14.85 9.88 -22.32
N THR A 222 -16.06 9.49 -22.68
CA THR A 222 -16.78 10.11 -23.80
C THR A 222 -16.96 11.59 -23.46
N GLN A 223 -16.30 12.48 -24.19
CA GLN A 223 -16.59 13.91 -24.11
C GLN A 223 -18.00 14.11 -24.67
N THR A 224 -19.00 14.28 -23.80
CA THR A 224 -20.24 14.93 -24.20
C THR A 224 -19.93 16.40 -24.45
N LEU A 225 -19.52 16.71 -25.69
CA LEU A 225 -19.56 18.06 -26.23
C LEU A 225 -21.03 18.48 -26.28
N THR A 226 -21.52 19.08 -25.20
CA THR A 226 -22.72 19.92 -25.26
C THR A 226 -22.36 21.16 -26.07
N HIS A 227 -22.49 21.07 -27.40
CA HIS A 227 -22.66 22.25 -28.24
C HIS A 227 -24.01 22.87 -27.84
N ASN A 228 -23.96 23.90 -26.99
CA ASN A 228 -25.06 24.83 -26.87
C ASN A 228 -25.01 25.72 -28.12
N SER A 229 -25.93 25.47 -29.05
CA SER A 229 -26.32 26.39 -30.12
C SER A 229 -27.26 27.46 -29.60
#